data_AF-K0F099-F1
#
_entry.id   AF-K0F099-F1
#
_cell.length_a   1.000
_cell.length_b   1.000
_cell.length_c   1.000
_cell.angle_alpha   90.00
_cell.angle_beta   90.00
_cell.angle_gamma   90.00
#
_symmetry.space_group_name_H-M   'P 1'
#
loop_
_entity.id
_entity.type
_entity.pdbx_description
1 polymer ?
#
loop_
_entity_poly.entity_id
_entity_poly.type
_entity_poly.pdbx_seq_one_letter_code
_entity_poly.pdbx_strand_id
1 'polypeptide(L)'
;MHTIEEVSKLLRVAPDMLSEVTDAASARTRVATWIKSEDAAYQLFSQVCRFENPFVVSWVHQPGERSAYLSLELAADSLDDDRLRALVAGVVLSSSTAIPYDYRAMAAEELRRLGPGEYTGALEEAVASYQPLPARSLEAKINVPTDGIDHLFDIPETAAERIDLLITASTAKTLESRYLLAGRILAQDTPVAPASTDAERLIIEDAGTSMIAPADYLVPWDQEFPGPDGAGITLAELMRIVLLCPEFKLPDAQVRPILVDFYKSVLRISGRSIIGLAAGVFHVEHGTLATPSYYYQGRDAILGKGLVIDCVGGAILQSGSFLGGGFMPILIHTHKHIRKSGGSGASERKTIQPCIFAAEAGARFPMDAVGLFETVDYLGKEAPFKGIRAIPL
;
A
#
# COMPACT_ATOMS: atom_id res chain seq x y z
N MET A 1 -4.93 -6.08 -37.16
CA MET A 1 -3.98 -6.38 -36.07
C MET A 1 -4.54 -5.69 -34.85
N HIS A 2 -5.06 -6.45 -33.89
CA HIS A 2 -5.72 -5.93 -32.70
C HIS A 2 -4.67 -5.59 -31.64
N THR A 3 -4.83 -4.47 -30.93
CA THR A 3 -3.82 -3.97 -29.97
C THR A 3 -3.84 -4.78 -28.66
N ILE A 4 -2.74 -4.77 -27.89
CA ILE A 4 -2.68 -5.32 -26.52
C ILE A 4 -3.82 -4.76 -25.64
N GLU A 5 -4.29 -3.55 -25.93
CA GLU A 5 -5.44 -2.93 -25.28
C GLU A 5 -6.74 -3.71 -25.46
N GLU A 6 -6.94 -4.40 -26.60
CA GLU A 6 -8.15 -5.19 -26.83
C GLU A 6 -8.16 -6.50 -26.02
N VAL A 7 -7.00 -7.16 -25.89
CA VAL A 7 -6.81 -8.31 -24.99
C VAL A 7 -7.04 -7.88 -23.55
N SER A 8 -6.50 -6.72 -23.20
CA SER A 8 -6.69 -6.12 -21.89
C SER A 8 -8.13 -5.88 -21.55
N LYS A 9 -8.94 -5.36 -22.48
CA LYS A 9 -10.37 -5.18 -22.25
C LYS A 9 -11.03 -6.51 -21.85
N LEU A 10 -10.69 -7.63 -22.52
CA LEU A 10 -11.24 -8.94 -22.15
C LEU A 10 -10.77 -9.43 -20.77
N LEU A 11 -9.50 -9.21 -20.42
CA LEU A 11 -8.95 -9.61 -19.12
C LEU A 11 -9.28 -8.63 -17.97
N ARG A 12 -9.81 -7.44 -18.27
CA ARG A 12 -10.27 -6.46 -17.29
C ARG A 12 -11.73 -6.64 -16.90
N VAL A 13 -12.54 -7.27 -17.75
CA VAL A 13 -13.99 -7.40 -17.56
C VAL A 13 -14.28 -8.60 -16.69
N ALA A 14 -15.05 -8.41 -15.61
CA ALA A 14 -15.47 -9.50 -14.74
C ALA A 14 -16.32 -10.53 -15.51
N PRO A 15 -16.30 -11.83 -15.14
CA PRO A 15 -16.98 -12.88 -15.90
C PRO A 15 -18.47 -12.63 -16.16
N ASP A 16 -19.16 -11.99 -15.22
CA ASP A 16 -20.58 -11.60 -15.31
C ASP A 16 -20.81 -10.42 -16.26
N MET A 17 -19.88 -9.46 -16.30
CA MET A 17 -19.89 -8.34 -17.24
C MET A 17 -19.42 -8.72 -18.65
N LEU A 18 -18.84 -9.92 -18.85
CA LEU A 18 -18.28 -10.31 -20.13
C LEU A 18 -19.31 -10.16 -21.25
N SER A 19 -20.54 -10.62 -21.01
CA SER A 19 -21.67 -10.56 -21.95
C SER A 19 -22.06 -9.14 -22.40
N GLU A 20 -21.71 -8.11 -21.62
CA GLU A 20 -21.93 -6.71 -21.98
C GLU A 20 -20.89 -6.20 -22.99
N VAL A 21 -19.72 -6.83 -23.04
CA VAL A 21 -18.57 -6.42 -23.86
C VAL A 21 -18.39 -7.32 -25.09
N THR A 22 -18.64 -8.61 -24.95
CA THR A 22 -18.55 -9.62 -26.01
C THR A 22 -19.24 -10.92 -25.56
N ASP A 23 -19.67 -11.76 -26.48
CA ASP A 23 -20.04 -13.12 -26.10
C ASP A 23 -18.79 -13.96 -25.78
N ALA A 24 -18.95 -14.99 -24.95
CA ALA A 24 -17.85 -15.83 -24.49
C ALA A 24 -17.17 -16.61 -25.63
N ALA A 25 -17.89 -17.00 -26.68
CA ALA A 25 -17.32 -17.71 -27.83
C ALA A 25 -16.42 -16.76 -28.63
N SER A 26 -16.88 -15.56 -28.95
CA SER A 26 -16.08 -14.50 -29.59
C SER A 26 -14.89 -14.10 -28.76
N ALA A 27 -15.03 -13.97 -27.43
CA ALA A 27 -13.93 -13.69 -26.52
C ALA A 27 -12.85 -14.78 -26.60
N ARG A 28 -13.26 -16.05 -26.47
CA ARG A 28 -12.36 -17.20 -26.58
C ARG A 28 -11.71 -17.29 -27.95
N THR A 29 -12.45 -17.09 -29.04
CA THR A 29 -11.88 -17.08 -30.39
C THR A 29 -10.88 -15.95 -30.57
N ARG A 30 -11.15 -14.75 -30.05
CA ARG A 30 -10.19 -13.63 -30.09
C ARG A 30 -8.92 -13.97 -29.32
N VAL A 31 -9.07 -14.40 -28.06
CA VAL A 31 -7.95 -14.83 -27.21
C VAL A 31 -7.15 -15.96 -27.87
N ALA A 32 -7.81 -16.99 -28.41
CA ALA A 32 -7.15 -18.11 -29.11
C ALA A 32 -6.48 -17.70 -30.43
N THR A 33 -7.03 -16.72 -31.16
CA THR A 33 -6.41 -16.20 -32.39
C THR A 33 -5.14 -15.40 -32.06
N TRP A 34 -5.07 -14.82 -30.86
CA TRP A 34 -3.93 -14.02 -30.39
C TRP A 34 -2.85 -14.87 -29.71
N ILE A 35 -3.27 -15.84 -28.90
CA ILE A 35 -2.42 -16.81 -28.25
C ILE A 35 -2.16 -17.96 -29.23
N LYS A 36 -1.18 -17.75 -30.11
CA LYS A 36 -0.83 -18.72 -31.17
C LYS A 36 0.01 -19.89 -30.68
N SER A 37 0.49 -19.83 -29.45
CA SER A 37 1.28 -20.87 -28.81
C SER A 37 1.07 -20.83 -27.29
N GLU A 38 1.38 -21.94 -26.65
CA GLU A 38 1.40 -22.05 -25.20
C GLU A 38 2.36 -21.04 -24.56
N ASP A 39 3.54 -20.82 -25.17
CA ASP A 39 4.50 -19.82 -24.71
C ASP A 39 3.92 -18.39 -24.77
N ALA A 40 3.16 -18.05 -25.81
CA ALA A 40 2.50 -16.74 -25.89
C ALA A 40 1.43 -16.58 -24.79
N ALA A 41 0.74 -17.67 -24.45
CA ALA A 41 -0.24 -17.70 -23.36
C ALA A 41 0.46 -17.44 -22.02
N TYR A 42 1.55 -18.16 -21.80
CA TYR A 42 2.37 -18.05 -20.60
C TYR A 42 2.94 -16.63 -20.45
N GLN A 43 3.47 -16.04 -21.52
CA GLN A 43 4.00 -14.67 -21.47
C GLN A 43 2.92 -13.65 -21.13
N LEU A 44 1.75 -13.72 -21.78
CA LEU A 44 0.64 -12.83 -21.48
C LEU A 44 0.17 -12.97 -20.02
N PHE A 45 -0.01 -14.22 -19.55
CA PHE A 45 -0.39 -14.48 -18.17
C PHE A 45 0.68 -13.97 -17.18
N SER A 46 1.95 -14.12 -17.53
CA SER A 46 3.06 -13.60 -16.73
C SER A 46 3.04 -12.08 -16.63
N GLN A 47 2.70 -11.37 -17.72
CA GLN A 47 2.50 -9.91 -17.69
C GLN A 47 1.35 -9.52 -16.75
N VAL A 48 0.25 -10.28 -16.78
CA VAL A 48 -0.91 -10.07 -15.90
C VAL A 48 -0.52 -10.24 -14.43
N CYS A 49 0.16 -11.34 -14.08
CA CYS A 49 0.64 -11.60 -12.72
C CYS A 49 1.66 -10.57 -12.23
N ARG A 50 2.41 -9.92 -13.13
CA ARG A 50 3.31 -8.82 -12.79
C ARG A 50 2.63 -7.44 -12.77
N PHE A 51 1.30 -7.39 -12.87
CA PHE A 51 0.51 -6.16 -12.89
C PHE A 51 0.99 -5.17 -13.96
N GLU A 52 1.61 -5.65 -15.04
CA GLU A 52 2.13 -4.80 -16.09
C GLU A 52 0.98 -4.11 -16.80
N ASN A 53 1.14 -2.83 -17.18
CA ASN A 53 0.15 -2.15 -18.00
C ASN A 53 -0.09 -2.97 -19.29
N PRO A 54 -1.34 -3.29 -19.66
CA PRO A 54 -2.62 -2.76 -19.13
C PRO A 54 -3.34 -3.63 -18.07
N PHE A 55 -2.71 -4.59 -17.43
CA PHE A 55 -3.32 -5.55 -16.50
C PHE A 55 -3.23 -5.18 -15.01
N VAL A 56 -2.90 -3.92 -14.69
CA VAL A 56 -2.85 -3.40 -13.31
C VAL A 56 -4.15 -3.65 -12.53
N VAL A 57 -5.30 -3.67 -13.23
CA VAL A 57 -6.62 -3.99 -12.67
C VAL A 57 -7.24 -5.09 -13.52
N SER A 58 -6.93 -6.35 -13.20
CA SER A 58 -7.41 -7.54 -13.93
C SER A 58 -8.33 -8.37 -13.05
N TRP A 59 -9.36 -9.00 -13.62
CA TRP A 59 -10.28 -9.85 -12.84
C TRP A 59 -9.59 -11.08 -12.26
N VAL A 60 -8.47 -11.52 -12.85
CA VAL A 60 -7.70 -12.64 -12.29
C VAL A 60 -7.05 -12.30 -10.95
N HIS A 61 -7.02 -11.03 -10.55
CA HIS A 61 -6.50 -10.65 -9.24
C HIS A 61 -7.55 -10.69 -8.13
N GLN A 62 -8.80 -11.05 -8.44
CA GLN A 62 -9.89 -11.29 -7.48
C GLN A 62 -9.54 -12.47 -6.53
N PRO A 63 -10.25 -12.65 -5.41
CA PRO A 63 -10.04 -13.80 -4.54
C PRO A 63 -10.32 -15.10 -5.29
N GLY A 64 -9.46 -16.10 -5.10
CA GLY A 64 -9.74 -17.46 -5.52
C GLY A 64 -10.33 -18.29 -4.37
N GLU A 65 -10.46 -19.60 -4.57
CA GLU A 65 -11.04 -20.49 -3.55
C GLU A 65 -10.06 -20.87 -2.43
N ARG A 66 -8.74 -20.80 -2.71
CA ARG A 66 -7.63 -21.28 -1.86
C ARG A 66 -6.57 -20.21 -1.56
N SER A 67 -6.64 -19.06 -2.22
CA SER A 67 -5.67 -17.97 -2.24
C SER A 67 -6.42 -16.65 -2.31
N ALA A 68 -5.82 -15.62 -1.71
CA ALA A 68 -6.36 -14.27 -1.81
C ALA A 68 -6.26 -13.68 -3.23
N TYR A 69 -5.55 -14.36 -4.14
CA TYR A 69 -5.41 -13.99 -5.54
C TYR A 69 -5.60 -15.21 -6.45
N LEU A 70 -6.66 -15.17 -7.26
CA LEU A 70 -6.98 -16.16 -8.27
C LEU A 70 -5.83 -16.35 -9.27
N SER A 71 -5.05 -15.32 -9.56
CA SER A 71 -3.91 -15.41 -10.48
C SER A 71 -2.81 -16.35 -9.97
N LEU A 72 -2.59 -16.42 -8.65
CA LEU A 72 -1.64 -17.37 -8.07
C LEU A 72 -2.21 -18.80 -8.07
N GLU A 73 -3.51 -18.96 -7.82
CA GLU A 73 -4.19 -20.26 -7.96
C GLU A 73 -4.13 -20.79 -9.39
N LEU A 74 -4.53 -19.96 -10.36
CA LEU A 74 -4.51 -20.34 -11.78
C LEU A 74 -3.09 -20.68 -12.24
N ALA A 75 -2.08 -19.96 -11.73
CA ALA A 75 -0.68 -20.29 -11.99
C ALA A 75 -0.32 -21.67 -11.43
N ALA A 76 -0.63 -21.93 -10.16
CA ALA A 76 -0.32 -23.19 -9.49
C ALA A 76 -1.02 -24.41 -10.13
N ASP A 77 -2.24 -24.22 -10.65
CA ASP A 77 -3.01 -25.30 -11.26
C ASP A 77 -2.64 -25.56 -12.72
N SER A 78 -2.10 -24.55 -13.43
CA SER A 78 -1.91 -24.62 -14.88
C SER A 78 -0.47 -24.79 -15.33
N LEU A 79 0.51 -24.49 -14.47
CA LEU A 79 1.93 -24.50 -14.80
C LEU A 79 2.64 -25.68 -14.13
N ASP A 80 3.65 -26.23 -14.81
CA ASP A 80 4.64 -27.07 -14.14
C ASP A 80 5.46 -26.28 -13.12
N ASP A 81 6.12 -26.99 -12.20
CA ASP A 81 6.88 -26.38 -11.10
C ASP A 81 7.98 -25.43 -11.59
N ASP A 82 8.59 -25.67 -12.76
CA ASP A 82 9.66 -24.83 -13.29
C ASP A 82 9.12 -23.50 -13.82
N ARG A 83 8.03 -23.54 -14.59
CA ARG A 83 7.34 -22.34 -15.09
C ARG A 83 6.66 -21.55 -13.97
N LEU A 84 6.11 -22.24 -12.98
CA LEU A 84 5.56 -21.62 -11.79
C LEU A 84 6.66 -20.91 -10.99
N ARG A 85 7.79 -21.58 -10.74
CA ARG A 85 8.96 -21.00 -10.06
C ARG A 85 9.46 -19.76 -10.78
N ALA A 86 9.62 -19.82 -12.11
CA ALA A 86 10.03 -18.68 -12.92
C ALA A 86 9.05 -17.50 -12.82
N LEU A 87 7.73 -17.78 -12.83
CA LEU A 87 6.70 -16.76 -12.71
C LEU A 87 6.75 -16.06 -11.34
N VAL A 88 6.73 -16.82 -10.24
CA VAL A 88 6.73 -16.24 -8.89
C VAL A 88 8.06 -15.56 -8.55
N ALA A 89 9.19 -16.09 -9.02
CA ALA A 89 10.48 -15.41 -8.93
C ALA A 89 10.48 -14.08 -9.70
N GLY A 90 9.88 -14.06 -10.90
CA GLY A 90 9.69 -12.85 -11.68
C GLY A 90 8.83 -11.79 -10.96
N VAL A 91 7.79 -12.21 -10.24
CA VAL A 91 6.98 -11.30 -9.40
C VAL A 91 7.80 -10.75 -8.23
N VAL A 92 8.50 -11.62 -7.48
CA VAL A 92 9.29 -11.24 -6.30
C VAL A 92 10.44 -10.30 -6.66
N LEU A 93 11.16 -10.58 -7.76
CA LEU A 93 12.34 -9.82 -8.17
C LEU A 93 12.03 -8.59 -9.03
N SER A 94 10.80 -8.42 -9.51
CA SER A 94 10.40 -7.31 -10.37
C SER A 94 10.59 -5.93 -9.71
N SER A 95 11.11 -4.95 -10.44
CA SER A 95 11.17 -3.55 -10.00
C SER A 95 9.86 -2.77 -10.22
N SER A 96 8.78 -3.43 -10.66
CA SER A 96 7.49 -2.79 -10.89
C SER A 96 6.85 -2.30 -9.60
N THR A 97 6.54 -1.00 -9.57
CA THR A 97 5.78 -0.30 -8.51
C THR A 97 4.30 -0.67 -8.51
N ALA A 98 3.80 -1.27 -9.59
CA ALA A 98 2.40 -1.63 -9.75
C ALA A 98 2.00 -2.91 -8.98
N ILE A 99 2.99 -3.77 -8.66
CA ILE A 99 2.80 -5.04 -7.94
C ILE A 99 2.59 -4.74 -6.45
N PRO A 100 1.41 -5.02 -5.87
CA PRO A 100 1.16 -4.81 -4.45
C PRO A 100 2.09 -5.66 -3.56
N TYR A 101 2.46 -5.12 -2.40
CA TYR A 101 3.38 -5.79 -1.48
C TYR A 101 2.84 -7.14 -0.98
N ASP A 102 1.55 -7.23 -0.69
CA ASP A 102 0.93 -8.48 -0.22
C ASP A 102 0.87 -9.55 -1.31
N TYR A 103 0.58 -9.16 -2.56
CA TYR A 103 0.66 -10.07 -3.71
C TYR A 103 2.09 -10.62 -3.86
N ARG A 104 3.09 -9.74 -3.76
CA ARG A 104 4.50 -10.11 -3.85
C ARG A 104 4.91 -11.05 -2.71
N ALA A 105 4.40 -10.84 -1.51
CA ALA A 105 4.63 -11.69 -0.35
C ALA A 105 4.01 -13.09 -0.52
N MET A 106 2.80 -13.19 -1.08
CA MET A 106 2.19 -14.49 -1.41
C MET A 106 2.97 -15.23 -2.51
N ALA A 107 3.44 -14.52 -3.53
CA ALA A 107 4.35 -15.09 -4.52
C ALA A 107 5.68 -15.54 -3.89
N ALA A 108 6.22 -14.79 -2.92
CA ALA A 108 7.41 -15.18 -2.17
C ALA A 108 7.19 -16.46 -1.35
N GLU A 109 6.02 -16.61 -0.72
CA GLU A 109 5.66 -17.81 0.04
C GLU A 109 5.64 -19.04 -0.86
N GLU A 110 5.07 -18.90 -2.05
CA GLU A 110 5.04 -19.96 -3.06
C GLU A 110 6.44 -20.28 -3.60
N LEU A 111 7.28 -19.26 -3.84
CA LEU A 111 8.67 -19.47 -4.24
C LEU A 111 9.48 -20.20 -3.17
N ARG A 112 9.27 -19.87 -1.89
CA ARG A 112 9.91 -20.59 -0.77
C ARG A 112 9.44 -22.04 -0.72
N ARG A 113 8.16 -22.32 -0.96
CA ARG A 113 7.60 -23.68 -1.00
C ARG A 113 8.22 -24.53 -2.12
N LEU A 114 8.37 -23.96 -3.31
CA LEU A 114 8.96 -24.62 -4.48
C LEU A 114 10.49 -24.76 -4.39
N GLY A 115 11.13 -23.90 -3.59
CA GLY A 115 12.58 -23.70 -3.57
C GLY A 115 13.02 -22.72 -4.67
N PRO A 116 13.94 -21.78 -4.37
CA PRO A 116 14.33 -20.72 -5.31
C PRO A 116 15.11 -21.22 -6.53
N GLY A 117 15.76 -22.38 -6.46
CA GLY A 117 16.46 -22.99 -7.59
C GLY A 117 17.51 -22.05 -8.21
N GLU A 118 17.46 -21.88 -9.54
CA GLU A 118 18.36 -21.01 -10.29
C GLU A 118 18.28 -19.52 -9.88
N TYR A 119 17.19 -19.09 -9.24
CA TYR A 119 16.97 -17.70 -8.83
C TYR A 119 17.66 -17.34 -7.51
N THR A 120 18.33 -18.30 -6.85
CA THR A 120 19.05 -18.06 -5.58
C THR A 120 20.05 -16.91 -5.70
N GLY A 121 20.87 -16.88 -6.76
CA GLY A 121 21.86 -15.81 -6.95
C GLY A 121 21.24 -14.43 -7.16
N ALA A 122 20.09 -14.34 -7.84
CA ALA A 122 19.39 -13.07 -8.05
C ALA A 122 18.73 -12.55 -6.75
N LEU A 123 18.28 -13.45 -5.88
CA LEU A 123 17.80 -13.10 -4.54
C LEU A 123 18.96 -12.61 -3.66
N GLU A 124 20.11 -13.29 -3.69
CA GLU A 124 21.32 -12.88 -2.97
C GLU A 124 21.81 -11.51 -3.44
N GLU A 125 21.78 -11.24 -4.74
CA GLU A 125 22.11 -9.92 -5.29
C GLU A 125 21.12 -8.84 -4.81
N ALA A 126 19.81 -9.14 -4.78
CA ALA A 126 18.81 -8.21 -4.25
C ALA A 126 19.04 -7.86 -2.78
N VAL A 127 19.51 -8.83 -1.97
CA VAL A 127 19.89 -8.59 -0.57
C VAL A 127 21.18 -7.77 -0.47
N ALA A 128 22.23 -8.19 -1.19
CA ALA A 128 23.56 -7.60 -1.08
C ALA A 128 23.67 -6.17 -1.66
N SER A 129 22.84 -5.84 -2.66
CA SER A 129 22.87 -4.55 -3.35
C SER A 129 21.98 -3.48 -2.72
N TYR A 130 21.10 -3.84 -1.78
CA TYR A 130 20.16 -2.90 -1.18
C TYR A 130 20.89 -1.88 -0.28
N GLN A 131 20.61 -0.60 -0.51
CA GLN A 131 21.09 0.50 0.32
C GLN A 131 19.91 1.06 1.13
N PRO A 132 19.92 0.94 2.47
CA PRO A 132 18.87 1.50 3.31
C PRO A 132 18.73 3.02 3.12
N LEU A 133 17.49 3.49 3.00
CA LEU A 133 17.20 4.92 2.97
C LEU A 133 17.55 5.57 4.33
N PRO A 134 18.13 6.78 4.33
CA PRO A 134 18.40 7.50 5.56
C PRO A 134 17.11 7.93 6.26
N ALA A 135 17.20 8.23 7.54
CA ALA A 135 16.13 8.85 8.31
C ALA A 135 16.60 10.22 8.81
N ARG A 136 15.73 11.23 8.68
CA ARG A 136 16.02 12.57 9.17
C ARG A 136 16.27 12.53 10.67
N SER A 137 17.38 13.09 11.11
CA SER A 137 17.72 13.10 12.54
C SER A 137 16.80 14.03 13.33
N LEU A 138 16.57 13.70 14.60
CA LEU A 138 15.85 14.57 15.52
C LEU A 138 16.51 15.97 15.62
N GLU A 139 17.84 16.02 15.58
CA GLU A 139 18.60 17.27 15.59
C GLU A 139 18.29 18.14 14.36
N ALA A 140 18.26 17.54 13.16
CA ALA A 140 17.93 18.26 11.93
C ALA A 140 16.53 18.88 12.00
N LYS A 141 15.56 18.17 12.60
CA LYS A 141 14.19 18.67 12.79
C LYS A 141 14.11 19.82 13.77
N ILE A 142 14.78 19.71 14.92
CA ILE A 142 14.79 20.75 15.96
C ILE A 142 15.42 22.05 15.41
N ASN A 143 16.38 21.94 14.50
CA ASN A 143 17.07 23.08 13.90
C ASN A 143 16.26 23.78 12.80
N VAL A 144 15.07 23.28 12.41
CA VAL A 144 14.19 23.96 11.46
C VAL A 144 13.60 25.21 12.13
N PRO A 145 13.82 26.42 11.59
CA PRO A 145 13.45 27.69 12.23
C PRO A 145 11.95 28.01 12.04
N THR A 146 11.07 27.13 12.51
CA THR A 146 9.61 27.33 12.49
C THR A 146 9.02 27.13 13.87
N ASP A 147 8.06 27.98 14.24
CA ASP A 147 7.19 27.81 15.41
C ASP A 147 5.90 27.05 15.08
N GLY A 148 5.69 26.75 13.78
CA GLY A 148 4.62 25.91 13.28
C GLY A 148 4.79 24.46 13.74
N ILE A 149 3.67 23.82 14.04
CA ILE A 149 3.59 22.34 14.15
C ILE A 149 3.91 21.70 12.78
N ASP A 150 3.76 22.48 11.72
CA ASP A 150 4.12 22.10 10.37
C ASP A 150 5.51 22.62 10.03
N HIS A 151 6.49 21.71 9.94
CA HIS A 151 7.70 21.97 9.18
C HIS A 151 7.29 22.45 7.78
N LEU A 152 7.51 23.73 7.49
CA LEU A 152 7.33 24.26 6.15
C LEU A 152 8.53 23.77 5.35
N PHE A 153 8.31 22.69 4.61
CA PHE A 153 9.21 22.22 3.57
C PHE A 153 8.83 22.92 2.26
N ASP A 154 9.81 23.15 1.39
CA ASP A 154 9.54 23.73 0.09
C ASP A 154 8.81 22.68 -0.78
N ILE A 155 7.59 23.01 -1.20
CA ILE A 155 6.84 22.21 -2.17
C ILE A 155 7.37 22.58 -3.56
N PRO A 156 7.85 21.62 -4.39
CA PRO A 156 8.30 21.93 -5.74
C PRO A 156 7.24 22.68 -6.54
N GLU A 157 7.64 23.65 -7.36
CA GLU A 157 6.71 24.57 -8.02
C GLU A 157 5.89 23.88 -9.12
N THR A 158 6.49 22.91 -9.82
CA THR A 158 5.84 22.26 -10.97
C THR A 158 5.22 20.92 -10.61
N ALA A 159 4.12 20.57 -11.31
CA ALA A 159 3.51 19.25 -11.18
C ALA A 159 4.45 18.12 -11.62
N ALA A 160 5.32 18.38 -12.61
CA ALA A 160 6.32 17.43 -13.08
C ALA A 160 7.29 17.05 -11.97
N GLU A 161 7.88 18.02 -11.27
CA GLU A 161 8.80 17.76 -10.16
C GLU A 161 8.12 16.98 -9.02
N ARG A 162 6.87 17.33 -8.68
CA ARG A 162 6.11 16.61 -7.64
C ARG A 162 5.79 15.17 -8.03
N ILE A 163 5.46 14.93 -9.30
CA ILE A 163 5.26 13.59 -9.85
C ILE A 163 6.56 12.78 -9.81
N ASP A 164 7.69 13.39 -10.18
CA ASP A 164 9.01 12.74 -10.17
C ASP A 164 9.42 12.31 -8.76
N LEU A 165 9.09 13.11 -7.74
CA LEU A 165 9.28 12.73 -6.33
C LEU A 165 8.50 11.47 -5.95
N LEU A 166 7.21 11.39 -6.35
CA LEU A 166 6.39 10.20 -6.10
C LEU A 166 6.97 8.96 -6.78
N ILE A 167 7.41 9.08 -8.04
CA ILE A 167 8.02 7.96 -8.79
C ILE A 167 9.32 7.49 -8.13
N THR A 168 10.16 8.45 -7.71
CA THR A 168 11.42 8.17 -7.01
C THR A 168 11.18 7.42 -5.70
N ALA A 169 10.25 7.92 -4.88
CA ALA A 169 9.87 7.26 -3.63
C ALA A 169 9.29 5.85 -3.86
N SER A 170 8.44 5.69 -4.89
CA SER A 170 7.83 4.40 -5.24
C SER A 170 8.89 3.37 -5.62
N THR A 171 9.87 3.78 -6.43
CA THR A 171 10.97 2.92 -6.85
C THR A 171 11.83 2.51 -5.67
N ALA A 172 12.25 3.46 -4.82
CA ALA A 172 13.06 3.18 -3.63
C ALA A 172 12.36 2.20 -2.68
N LYS A 173 11.06 2.38 -2.41
CA LYS A 173 10.28 1.49 -1.54
C LYS A 173 9.99 0.12 -2.17
N THR A 174 9.92 0.06 -3.51
CA THR A 174 9.85 -1.24 -4.21
C THR A 174 11.16 -2.02 -4.06
N LEU A 175 12.32 -1.35 -4.10
CA LEU A 175 13.61 -2.00 -3.83
C LEU A 175 13.70 -2.51 -2.40
N GLU A 176 13.23 -1.73 -1.42
CA GLU A 176 13.16 -2.19 -0.02
C GLU A 176 12.24 -3.41 0.13
N SER A 177 11.06 -3.41 -0.49
CA SER A 177 10.16 -4.58 -0.48
C SER A 177 10.78 -5.82 -1.12
N ARG A 178 11.57 -5.66 -2.20
CA ARG A 178 12.34 -6.77 -2.81
C ARG A 178 13.39 -7.29 -1.84
N TYR A 179 14.15 -6.41 -1.21
CA TYR A 179 15.15 -6.74 -0.20
C TYR A 179 14.55 -7.57 0.94
N LEU A 180 13.46 -7.09 1.56
CA LEU A 180 12.79 -7.77 2.68
C LEU A 180 12.30 -9.17 2.32
N LEU A 181 11.67 -9.34 1.14
CA LEU A 181 11.16 -10.64 0.73
C LEU A 181 12.27 -11.59 0.30
N ALA A 182 13.32 -11.09 -0.37
CA ALA A 182 14.47 -11.90 -0.74
C ALA A 182 15.20 -12.45 0.50
N GLY A 183 15.45 -11.61 1.52
CA GLY A 183 16.08 -12.01 2.77
C GLY A 183 15.27 -13.09 3.52
N ARG A 184 13.93 -12.99 3.50
CA ARG A 184 13.02 -14.00 4.06
C ARG A 184 13.00 -15.31 3.29
N ILE A 185 13.00 -15.27 1.95
CA ILE A 185 13.06 -16.48 1.11
C ILE A 185 14.38 -17.24 1.37
N LEU A 186 15.49 -16.50 1.47
CA LEU A 186 16.83 -17.06 1.72
C LEU A 186 17.06 -17.46 3.19
N ALA A 187 16.08 -17.22 4.08
CA ALA A 187 16.20 -17.41 5.53
C ALA A 187 17.41 -16.68 6.15
N GLN A 188 17.79 -15.54 5.59
CA GLN A 188 18.87 -14.68 6.09
C GLN A 188 18.36 -13.65 7.12
N ASP A 189 17.07 -13.35 7.10
CA ASP A 189 16.43 -12.44 8.05
C ASP A 189 15.92 -13.16 9.31
N THR A 190 15.82 -12.40 10.40
CA THR A 190 15.18 -12.85 11.64
C THR A 190 13.77 -13.37 11.33
N PRO A 191 13.38 -14.55 11.85
CA PRO A 191 12.02 -15.05 11.70
C PRO A 191 10.98 -13.99 12.04
N VAL A 192 9.88 -13.94 11.28
CA VAL A 192 8.77 -13.04 11.58
C VAL A 192 8.31 -13.30 13.02
N ALA A 193 8.51 -12.30 13.88
CA ALA A 193 8.12 -12.42 15.29
C ALA A 193 6.60 -12.65 15.38
N PRO A 194 6.13 -13.49 16.32
CA PRO A 194 4.70 -13.65 16.55
C PRO A 194 4.09 -12.31 16.97
N ALA A 195 2.81 -12.08 16.62
CA ALA A 195 2.09 -10.89 17.06
C ALA A 195 2.09 -10.78 18.59
N SER A 196 2.54 -9.64 19.08
CA SER A 196 2.63 -9.26 20.48
C SER A 196 1.51 -8.30 20.91
N THR A 197 0.89 -7.61 19.95
CA THR A 197 -0.19 -6.64 20.19
C THR A 197 -1.45 -6.95 19.38
N ASP A 198 -2.58 -6.37 19.82
CA ASP A 198 -3.86 -6.44 19.09
C ASP A 198 -3.73 -5.90 17.66
N ALA A 199 -2.95 -4.85 17.46
CA ALA A 199 -2.68 -4.26 16.15
C ALA A 199 -1.93 -5.23 15.23
N GLU A 200 -0.86 -5.85 15.74
CA GLU A 200 -0.08 -6.83 15.00
C GLU A 200 -0.91 -8.06 14.63
N ARG A 201 -1.77 -8.52 15.54
CA ARG A 201 -2.70 -9.64 15.27
C ARG A 201 -3.62 -9.32 14.09
N LEU A 202 -4.26 -8.14 14.08
CA LEU A 202 -5.16 -7.74 13.01
C LEU A 202 -4.46 -7.70 11.64
N ILE A 203 -3.19 -7.28 11.60
CA ILE A 203 -2.40 -7.25 10.36
C ILE A 203 -2.06 -8.67 9.89
N ILE A 204 -1.56 -9.54 10.78
CA ILE A 204 -1.16 -10.91 10.39
C ILE A 204 -2.36 -11.73 9.92
N GLU A 205 -3.46 -11.67 10.67
CA GLU A 205 -4.70 -12.39 10.34
C GLU A 205 -5.25 -11.95 8.99
N ASP A 206 -5.24 -10.65 8.70
CA ASP A 206 -5.75 -10.14 7.43
C ASP A 206 -4.75 -10.34 6.28
N ALA A 207 -3.44 -10.21 6.50
CA ALA A 207 -2.43 -10.39 5.46
C ALA A 207 -2.45 -11.81 4.89
N GLY A 208 -2.60 -12.82 5.75
CA GLY A 208 -2.82 -14.21 5.34
C GLY A 208 -1.60 -14.93 4.74
N THR A 209 -0.39 -14.47 5.05
CA THR A 209 0.88 -15.07 4.57
C THR A 209 1.96 -14.98 5.63
N SER A 210 2.84 -15.99 5.70
CA SER A 210 3.99 -15.99 6.60
C SER A 210 5.16 -15.11 6.13
N MET A 211 5.06 -14.53 4.93
CA MET A 211 6.09 -13.66 4.35
C MET A 211 5.97 -12.20 4.75
N ILE A 212 4.93 -11.82 5.49
CA ILE A 212 4.71 -10.46 5.98
C ILE A 212 4.97 -10.42 7.49
N ALA A 213 5.72 -9.41 7.92
CA ALA A 213 5.83 -9.05 9.33
C ALA A 213 4.99 -7.79 9.62
N PRO A 214 4.37 -7.65 10.81
CA PRO A 214 3.71 -6.40 11.19
C PRO A 214 4.62 -5.18 11.09
N ALA A 215 5.91 -5.34 11.40
CA ALA A 215 6.92 -4.30 11.28
C ALA A 215 7.06 -3.76 9.84
N ASP A 216 6.63 -4.51 8.82
CA ASP A 216 6.60 -4.01 7.44
C ASP A 216 5.58 -2.88 7.26
N TYR A 217 4.60 -2.78 8.14
CA TYR A 217 3.57 -1.74 8.11
C TYR A 217 3.83 -0.64 9.14
N LEU A 218 4.97 -0.68 9.84
CA LEU A 218 5.46 0.51 10.56
C LEU A 218 6.02 1.49 9.54
N VAL A 219 5.36 2.63 9.43
CA VAL A 219 5.74 3.68 8.48
C VAL A 219 6.75 4.63 9.15
N PRO A 220 8.02 4.63 8.72
CA PRO A 220 9.01 5.57 9.23
C PRO A 220 8.78 6.94 8.57
N TRP A 221 7.97 7.78 9.21
CA TRP A 221 7.60 9.10 8.66
C TRP A 221 8.80 10.01 8.34
N ASP A 222 9.93 9.76 8.98
CA ASP A 222 11.19 10.50 8.82
C ASP A 222 12.14 9.92 7.79
N GLN A 223 11.78 8.80 7.17
CA GLN A 223 12.57 8.22 6.10
C GLN A 223 12.68 9.23 4.95
N GLU A 224 13.91 9.54 4.57
CA GLU A 224 14.23 10.52 3.56
C GLU A 224 14.41 9.86 2.20
N PHE A 225 13.89 10.54 1.18
CA PHE A 225 14.04 10.22 -0.23
C PHE A 225 14.87 11.31 -0.91
N PRO A 226 15.56 11.00 -2.02
CA PRO A 226 16.19 12.03 -2.84
C PRO A 226 15.17 13.09 -3.24
N GLY A 227 15.43 14.35 -2.88
CA GLY A 227 14.59 15.49 -3.19
C GLY A 227 15.31 16.53 -4.07
N PRO A 228 14.68 17.70 -4.29
CA PRO A 228 15.24 18.78 -5.11
C PRO A 228 16.59 19.26 -4.56
N ASP A 229 17.51 19.63 -5.45
CA ASP A 229 18.84 20.16 -5.12
C ASP A 229 19.71 19.28 -4.20
N GLY A 230 19.38 17.99 -4.09
CA GLY A 230 20.07 17.04 -3.20
C GLY A 230 19.62 17.10 -1.74
N ALA A 231 18.66 17.96 -1.40
CA ALA A 231 18.02 17.96 -0.08
C ALA A 231 17.06 16.77 0.03
N GLY A 232 17.13 16.02 1.13
CA GLY A 232 16.21 14.90 1.38
C GLY A 232 14.79 15.40 1.68
N ILE A 233 13.79 14.71 1.14
CA ILE A 233 12.37 14.92 1.48
C ILE A 233 11.86 13.74 2.30
N THR A 234 11.18 13.98 3.42
CA THR A 234 10.68 12.89 4.27
C THR A 234 9.39 12.30 3.72
N LEU A 235 9.06 11.10 4.18
CA LEU A 235 7.77 10.48 3.89
C LEU A 235 6.59 11.34 4.35
N ALA A 236 6.66 11.95 5.55
CA ALA A 236 5.62 12.87 6.02
C ALA A 236 5.41 14.06 5.06
N GLU A 237 6.51 14.63 4.55
CA GLU A 237 6.48 15.75 3.60
C GLU A 237 5.88 15.32 2.25
N LEU A 238 6.28 14.16 1.71
CA LEU A 238 5.71 13.60 0.48
C LEU A 238 4.20 13.39 0.60
N MET A 239 3.73 12.86 1.73
CA MET A 239 2.30 12.63 1.97
C MET A 239 1.52 13.94 2.04
N ARG A 240 2.12 15.00 2.60
CA ARG A 240 1.54 16.36 2.56
C ARG A 240 1.51 16.91 1.13
N ILE A 241 2.55 16.71 0.30
CA ILE A 241 2.52 17.08 -1.13
C ILE A 241 1.31 16.46 -1.82
N VAL A 242 1.09 15.15 -1.63
CA VAL A 242 -0.04 14.41 -2.19
C VAL A 242 -1.38 15.01 -1.74
N LEU A 243 -1.52 15.35 -0.46
CA LEU A 243 -2.75 15.92 0.08
C LEU A 243 -2.99 17.37 -0.31
N LEU A 244 -1.95 18.17 -0.56
CA LEU A 244 -2.10 19.60 -0.83
C LEU A 244 -2.28 19.89 -2.32
N CYS A 245 -1.56 19.18 -3.20
CA CYS A 245 -1.46 19.54 -4.61
C CYS A 245 -2.69 19.10 -5.43
N PRO A 246 -3.27 19.98 -6.28
CA PRO A 246 -4.52 19.69 -7.00
C PRO A 246 -4.48 18.48 -7.94
N GLU A 247 -3.36 18.23 -8.61
CA GLU A 247 -3.22 17.16 -9.59
C GLU A 247 -3.48 15.76 -9.02
N PHE A 248 -3.22 15.55 -7.73
CA PHE A 248 -3.46 14.28 -7.04
C PHE A 248 -4.91 14.12 -6.57
N LYS A 249 -5.73 15.17 -6.69
CA LYS A 249 -7.16 15.18 -6.30
C LYS A 249 -8.10 14.98 -7.48
N LEU A 250 -7.59 15.11 -8.71
CA LEU A 250 -8.36 15.02 -9.94
C LEU A 250 -8.33 13.59 -10.51
N PRO A 251 -9.39 13.17 -11.23
CA PRO A 251 -9.43 11.87 -11.91
C PRO A 251 -8.61 11.88 -13.21
N ASP A 252 -7.36 12.35 -13.15
CA ASP A 252 -6.47 12.44 -14.29
C ASP A 252 -5.94 11.05 -14.67
N ALA A 253 -6.11 10.63 -15.93
CA ALA A 253 -5.76 9.29 -16.39
C ALA A 253 -4.24 9.02 -16.43
N GLN A 254 -3.40 10.05 -16.45
CA GLN A 254 -1.94 9.95 -16.43
C GLN A 254 -1.40 9.98 -14.99
N VAL A 255 -1.92 10.87 -14.14
CA VAL A 255 -1.44 11.05 -12.75
C VAL A 255 -1.98 9.96 -11.83
N ARG A 256 -3.22 9.51 -12.06
CA ARG A 256 -3.88 8.57 -11.15
C ARG A 256 -3.16 7.23 -10.99
N PRO A 257 -2.66 6.57 -12.04
CA PRO A 257 -1.84 5.37 -11.90
C PRO A 257 -0.58 5.59 -11.04
N ILE A 258 0.11 6.72 -11.25
CA ILE A 258 1.33 7.07 -10.48
C ILE A 258 1.01 7.21 -8.99
N LEU A 259 -0.10 7.89 -8.65
CA LEU A 259 -0.54 8.04 -7.27
C LEU A 259 -0.88 6.70 -6.61
N VAL A 260 -1.55 5.81 -7.34
CA VAL A 260 -1.90 4.48 -6.82
C VAL A 260 -0.64 3.63 -6.60
N ASP A 261 0.30 3.66 -7.54
CA ASP A 261 1.58 2.95 -7.41
C ASP A 261 2.43 3.50 -6.26
N PHE A 262 2.37 4.81 -6.01
CA PHE A 262 2.96 5.44 -4.83
C PHE A 262 2.38 4.87 -3.54
N TYR A 263 1.06 4.82 -3.39
CA TYR A 263 0.46 4.22 -2.19
C TYR A 263 0.81 2.72 -2.03
N LYS A 264 0.78 1.94 -3.12
CA LYS A 264 1.15 0.51 -3.09
C LYS A 264 2.60 0.27 -2.71
N SER A 265 3.51 1.11 -3.19
CA SER A 265 4.94 0.94 -2.94
C SER A 265 5.31 1.49 -1.56
N VAL A 266 4.90 2.72 -1.27
CA VAL A 266 5.38 3.48 -0.12
C VAL A 266 4.66 3.12 1.16
N LEU A 267 3.33 2.98 1.10
CA LEU A 267 2.49 2.57 2.24
C LEU A 267 2.13 1.09 2.22
N ARG A 268 2.60 0.34 1.22
CA ARG A 268 2.36 -1.11 1.09
C ARG A 268 0.89 -1.50 1.09
N ILE A 269 0.00 -0.63 0.60
CA ILE A 269 -1.43 -0.98 0.51
C ILE A 269 -1.61 -2.24 -0.32
N SER A 270 -2.50 -3.12 0.14
CA SER A 270 -2.70 -4.44 -0.46
C SER A 270 -3.35 -4.33 -1.84
N GLY A 271 -3.25 -5.39 -2.64
CA GLY A 271 -3.91 -5.44 -3.95
C GLY A 271 -5.43 -5.27 -3.84
N ARG A 272 -6.01 -4.68 -4.90
CA ARG A 272 -7.44 -4.33 -5.01
C ARG A 272 -7.95 -3.30 -4.00
N SER A 273 -7.13 -2.84 -3.06
CA SER A 273 -7.47 -1.71 -2.20
C SER A 273 -7.65 -0.43 -3.01
N ILE A 274 -8.52 0.45 -2.55
CA ILE A 274 -8.88 1.68 -3.24
C ILE A 274 -8.61 2.87 -2.33
N ILE A 275 -7.85 3.85 -2.84
CA ILE A 275 -7.73 5.19 -2.27
C ILE A 275 -8.55 6.14 -3.12
N GLY A 276 -9.69 6.63 -2.64
CA GLY A 276 -10.60 7.49 -3.38
C GLY A 276 -9.98 8.83 -3.83
N LEU A 277 -10.68 9.55 -4.71
CA LEU A 277 -10.24 10.89 -5.12
C LEU A 277 -10.16 11.82 -3.90
N ALA A 278 -9.09 12.60 -3.80
CA ALA A 278 -8.82 13.47 -2.65
C ALA A 278 -8.82 12.76 -1.28
N ALA A 279 -8.74 11.43 -1.27
CA ALA A 279 -8.54 10.63 -0.07
C ALA A 279 -7.04 10.43 0.15
N GLY A 280 -6.65 10.16 1.39
CA GLY A 280 -5.26 9.87 1.68
C GLY A 280 -4.95 9.76 3.15
N VAL A 281 -3.66 9.72 3.42
CA VAL A 281 -3.10 9.60 4.77
C VAL A 281 -2.03 10.65 4.88
N PHE A 282 -1.81 11.16 6.08
CA PHE A 282 -0.69 12.02 6.41
C PHE A 282 -0.28 11.81 7.84
N HIS A 283 0.84 12.43 8.20
CA HIS A 283 1.35 12.43 9.56
C HIS A 283 1.67 13.87 9.96
N VAL A 284 1.06 14.33 11.04
CA VAL A 284 1.40 15.62 11.66
C VAL A 284 2.41 15.37 12.76
N GLU A 285 3.55 16.06 12.69
CA GLU A 285 4.55 15.96 13.73
C GLU A 285 4.15 16.78 14.96
N HIS A 286 4.07 16.14 16.12
CA HIS A 286 3.77 16.81 17.38
C HIS A 286 5.01 16.94 18.25
N GLY A 287 5.85 17.92 17.92
CA GLY A 287 7.11 18.18 18.62
C GLY A 287 8.19 17.18 18.21
N THR A 288 8.69 16.38 19.14
CA THR A 288 9.74 15.38 18.88
C THR A 288 9.18 13.99 18.59
N LEU A 289 7.85 13.85 18.57
CA LEU A 289 7.17 12.61 18.25
C LEU A 289 7.11 12.45 16.72
N ALA A 290 8.13 11.79 16.18
CA ALA A 290 8.12 11.24 14.83
C ALA A 290 8.33 9.73 14.90
N THR A 291 7.62 9.11 15.84
CA THR A 291 7.66 7.67 16.00
C THR A 291 6.98 7.01 14.80
N PRO A 292 7.58 5.96 14.21
CA PRO A 292 6.91 5.16 13.21
C PRO A 292 5.52 4.76 13.70
N SER A 293 4.53 4.84 12.80
CA SER A 293 3.14 4.51 13.11
C SER A 293 2.68 3.38 12.21
N TYR A 294 1.79 2.52 12.70
CA TYR A 294 1.23 1.47 11.86
C TYR A 294 0.35 2.08 10.77
N TYR A 295 0.53 1.68 9.52
CA TYR A 295 -0.47 1.89 8.49
C TYR A 295 -0.64 0.62 7.67
N TYR A 296 -1.84 0.04 7.74
CA TYR A 296 -2.20 -1.16 7.01
C TYR A 296 -3.53 -0.95 6.29
N GLN A 297 -3.56 -1.21 4.98
CA GLN A 297 -4.79 -1.27 4.21
C GLN A 297 -4.84 -2.61 3.47
N GLY A 298 -5.73 -3.47 3.93
CA GLY A 298 -5.96 -4.82 3.44
C GLY A 298 -6.64 -4.88 2.07
N ARG A 299 -6.77 -6.09 1.55
CA ARG A 299 -7.37 -6.34 0.22
C ARG A 299 -8.82 -5.89 0.19
N ASP A 300 -9.23 -5.29 -0.93
CA ASP A 300 -10.60 -4.74 -1.11
C ASP A 300 -11.02 -3.66 -0.09
N ALA A 301 -10.10 -3.19 0.77
CA ALA A 301 -10.38 -2.09 1.66
C ALA A 301 -10.47 -0.78 0.85
N ILE A 302 -11.50 0.01 1.13
CA ILE A 302 -11.80 1.24 0.41
C ILE A 302 -11.71 2.42 1.36
N LEU A 303 -10.74 3.30 1.09
CA LEU A 303 -10.70 4.66 1.60
C LEU A 303 -11.51 5.52 0.62
N GLY A 304 -12.70 5.94 1.00
CA GLY A 304 -13.66 6.66 0.16
C GLY A 304 -13.19 8.07 -0.21
N LYS A 305 -13.83 8.66 -1.22
CA LYS A 305 -13.53 10.01 -1.72
C LYS A 305 -13.50 11.03 -0.58
N GLY A 306 -12.44 11.83 -0.52
CA GLY A 306 -12.28 12.90 0.46
C GLY A 306 -12.03 12.44 1.90
N LEU A 307 -11.86 11.13 2.14
CA LEU A 307 -11.51 10.63 3.46
C LEU A 307 -10.01 10.78 3.70
N VAL A 308 -9.65 11.45 4.79
CA VAL A 308 -8.26 11.65 5.17
C VAL A 308 -8.01 11.05 6.55
N ILE A 309 -6.89 10.35 6.72
CA ILE A 309 -6.45 9.82 8.02
C ILE A 309 -5.21 10.60 8.46
N ASP A 310 -5.31 11.29 9.60
CA ASP A 310 -4.15 11.75 10.34
C ASP A 310 -3.59 10.59 11.17
N CYS A 311 -2.44 10.06 10.77
CA CYS A 311 -1.91 8.76 11.19
C CYS A 311 -0.84 8.88 12.28
N VAL A 312 -1.10 9.72 13.28
CA VAL A 312 -0.28 9.85 14.49
C VAL A 312 -0.66 8.77 15.49
N GLY A 313 0.00 7.62 15.37
CA GLY A 313 -0.23 6.40 16.16
C GLY A 313 -0.50 5.20 15.25
N GLY A 314 -1.49 5.33 14.38
CA GLY A 314 -1.63 4.44 13.23
C GLY A 314 -3.05 4.23 12.74
N ALA A 315 -3.18 3.51 11.63
CA ALA A 315 -4.46 3.05 11.11
C ALA A 315 -4.36 1.66 10.50
N ILE A 316 -5.32 0.79 10.81
CA ILE A 316 -5.45 -0.57 10.29
C ILE A 316 -6.83 -0.70 9.65
N LEU A 317 -6.88 -0.94 8.35
CA LEU A 317 -8.09 -1.15 7.59
C LEU A 317 -8.03 -2.57 7.05
N GLN A 318 -8.69 -3.53 7.71
CA GLN A 318 -8.74 -4.91 7.26
C GLN A 318 -9.56 -5.07 5.98
N SER A 319 -9.49 -6.26 5.39
CA SER A 319 -10.09 -6.59 4.11
C SER A 319 -11.58 -6.28 4.02
N GLY A 320 -12.00 -5.77 2.86
CA GLY A 320 -13.38 -5.42 2.56
C GLY A 320 -13.99 -4.29 3.40
N SER A 321 -13.19 -3.60 4.23
CA SER A 321 -13.66 -2.41 4.96
C SER A 321 -13.99 -1.28 3.98
N PHE A 322 -15.02 -0.50 4.28
CA PHE A 322 -15.44 0.65 3.48
C PHE A 322 -15.55 1.88 4.35
N LEU A 323 -14.54 2.73 4.31
CA LEU A 323 -14.53 4.00 5.01
C LEU A 323 -14.86 5.09 4.01
N GLY A 324 -16.14 5.38 3.86
CA GLY A 324 -16.61 6.46 3.00
C GLY A 324 -18.01 6.86 3.42
N GLY A 325 -18.24 8.17 3.54
CA GLY A 325 -19.53 8.73 3.89
C GLY A 325 -19.88 9.85 2.92
N GLY A 326 -20.75 9.56 1.95
CA GLY A 326 -21.34 10.57 1.07
C GLY A 326 -20.37 11.41 0.24
N PHE A 327 -20.82 12.59 -0.18
CA PHE A 327 -20.05 13.57 -0.97
C PHE A 327 -19.18 14.49 -0.09
N MET A 328 -19.11 14.24 1.22
CA MET A 328 -18.50 15.12 2.20
C MET A 328 -17.24 14.48 2.79
N PRO A 329 -16.17 15.26 3.02
CA PRO A 329 -14.93 14.72 3.57
C PRO A 329 -15.09 14.28 5.03
N ILE A 330 -14.37 13.22 5.39
CA ILE A 330 -14.22 12.76 6.78
C ILE A 330 -12.73 12.82 7.13
N LEU A 331 -12.40 13.41 8.28
CA LEU A 331 -11.06 13.34 8.86
C LEU A 331 -11.08 12.34 10.01
N ILE A 332 -10.32 11.24 9.89
CA ILE A 332 -10.04 10.34 11.00
C ILE A 332 -8.80 10.87 11.71
N HIS A 333 -8.96 11.24 12.97
CA HIS A 333 -7.92 11.80 13.80
C HIS A 333 -7.51 10.78 14.86
N THR A 334 -6.23 10.39 14.89
CA THR A 334 -5.75 9.25 15.69
C THR A 334 -5.01 9.65 16.96
N HIS A 335 -4.97 10.94 17.29
CA HIS A 335 -4.36 11.43 18.51
C HIS A 335 -5.20 12.53 19.17
N LYS A 336 -4.93 12.83 20.44
CA LYS A 336 -5.57 13.94 21.15
C LYS A 336 -4.53 14.71 21.95
N HIS A 337 -4.57 16.03 21.87
CA HIS A 337 -3.76 16.88 22.73
C HIS A 337 -4.19 16.73 24.18
N ILE A 338 -3.23 16.47 25.07
CA ILE A 338 -3.47 16.33 26.50
C ILE A 338 -2.77 17.42 27.27
N ARG A 339 -3.55 18.15 28.05
CA ARG A 339 -3.02 19.09 29.03
C ARG A 339 -2.57 18.36 30.30
N LYS A 340 -1.27 18.40 30.60
CA LYS A 340 -0.76 18.02 31.91
C LYS A 340 -1.16 19.07 32.96
N SER A 341 -1.44 18.64 34.19
CA SER A 341 -1.72 19.57 35.30
C SER A 341 -0.57 20.57 35.47
N GLY A 342 -0.88 21.86 35.48
CA GLY A 342 0.13 22.94 35.51
C GLY A 342 0.82 23.25 34.17
N GLY A 343 0.51 22.53 33.10
CA GLY A 343 1.07 22.76 31.76
C GLY A 343 0.51 24.02 31.09
N SER A 344 1.36 24.71 30.32
CA SER A 344 0.97 25.82 29.45
C SER A 344 0.21 25.29 28.22
N GLY A 345 -0.65 26.12 27.61
CA GLY A 345 -1.32 25.74 26.34
C GLY A 345 -0.32 25.43 25.21
N ALA A 346 0.88 26.03 25.24
CA ALA A 346 1.94 25.67 24.30
C ALA A 346 2.50 24.25 24.54
N SER A 347 2.56 23.80 25.79
CA SER A 347 3.00 22.43 26.12
C SER A 347 1.96 21.36 25.76
N GLU A 348 0.67 21.71 25.81
CA GLU A 348 -0.44 20.85 25.39
C GLU A 348 -0.37 20.53 23.88
N ARG A 349 0.04 21.51 23.05
CA ARG A 349 0.26 21.29 21.60
C ARG A 349 1.34 20.25 21.29
N LYS A 350 2.26 19.99 22.22
CA LYS A 350 3.36 19.02 22.05
C LYS A 350 3.14 17.71 22.80
N THR A 351 2.10 17.62 23.62
CA THR A 351 1.80 16.44 24.42
C THR A 351 0.54 15.79 23.86
N ILE A 352 0.69 14.65 23.21
CA ILE A 352 -0.42 13.93 22.58
C ILE A 352 -0.60 12.55 23.21
N GLN A 353 -1.84 12.06 23.20
CA GLN A 353 -2.17 10.64 23.36
C GLN A 353 -2.56 10.09 22.00
N PRO A 354 -1.63 9.42 21.31
CA PRO A 354 -1.94 8.71 20.07
C PRO A 354 -2.63 7.37 20.34
N CYS A 355 -3.35 6.87 19.35
CA CYS A 355 -3.90 5.51 19.30
C CYS A 355 -3.91 5.01 17.85
N ILE A 356 -4.26 3.73 17.67
CA ILE A 356 -4.47 3.16 16.35
C ILE A 356 -5.96 3.15 16.07
N PHE A 357 -6.37 3.73 14.93
CA PHE A 357 -7.68 3.51 14.36
C PHE A 357 -7.73 2.13 13.71
N ALA A 358 -8.68 1.29 14.08
CA ALA A 358 -8.87 -0.02 13.44
C ALA A 358 -10.27 -0.14 12.84
N ALA A 359 -10.34 -0.49 11.56
CA ALA A 359 -11.52 -0.95 10.87
C ALA A 359 -11.35 -2.45 10.59
N GLU A 360 -12.06 -3.28 11.36
CA GLU A 360 -12.07 -4.74 11.20
C GLU A 360 -12.69 -5.16 9.86
N ALA A 361 -12.51 -6.42 9.48
CA ALA A 361 -12.95 -6.93 8.20
C ALA A 361 -14.44 -6.63 7.92
N GLY A 362 -14.73 -6.02 6.77
CA GLY A 362 -16.07 -5.62 6.37
C GLY A 362 -16.69 -4.44 7.15
N ALA A 363 -15.96 -3.80 8.08
CA ALA A 363 -16.43 -2.62 8.80
C ALA A 363 -16.75 -1.47 7.83
N ARG A 364 -17.77 -0.68 8.14
CA ARG A 364 -18.20 0.43 7.28
C ARG A 364 -18.54 1.68 8.07
N PHE A 365 -18.15 2.83 7.56
CA PHE A 365 -18.83 4.07 7.91
C PHE A 365 -20.19 4.12 7.20
N PRO A 366 -21.25 4.57 7.89
CA PRO A 366 -22.52 4.79 7.25
C PRO A 366 -22.42 5.97 6.28
N MET A 367 -23.29 6.00 5.26
CA MET A 367 -23.24 7.00 4.18
C MET A 367 -23.47 8.45 4.67
N ASP A 368 -24.05 8.61 5.85
CA ASP A 368 -24.32 9.88 6.53
C ASP A 368 -23.19 10.32 7.46
N ALA A 369 -22.14 9.52 7.65
CA ALA A 369 -20.97 9.93 8.41
C ALA A 369 -20.29 11.12 7.73
N VAL A 370 -20.06 12.19 8.47
CA VAL A 370 -19.42 13.42 7.98
C VAL A 370 -18.57 14.04 9.09
N GLY A 371 -17.53 14.78 8.70
CA GLY A 371 -16.75 15.60 9.63
C GLY A 371 -15.59 14.88 10.29
N LEU A 372 -15.42 15.06 11.59
CA LEU A 372 -14.24 14.62 12.34
C LEU A 372 -14.55 13.36 13.16
N PHE A 373 -13.76 12.31 12.99
CA PHE A 373 -13.79 11.12 13.83
C PHE A 373 -12.56 11.08 14.74
N GLU A 374 -12.76 11.48 16.00
CA GLU A 374 -11.74 11.49 17.04
C GLU A 374 -11.56 10.08 17.62
N THR A 375 -10.61 9.32 17.06
CA THR A 375 -10.39 7.90 17.43
C THR A 375 -10.10 7.75 18.92
N VAL A 376 -9.33 8.67 19.51
CA VAL A 376 -8.93 8.64 20.91
C VAL A 376 -10.12 8.68 21.88
N ASP A 377 -11.23 9.31 21.48
CA ASP A 377 -12.42 9.42 22.35
C ASP A 377 -13.07 8.05 22.64
N TYR A 378 -12.75 7.04 21.81
CA TYR A 378 -13.22 5.66 21.91
C TYR A 378 -12.20 4.70 22.53
N LEU A 379 -11.06 5.18 23.04
CA LEU A 379 -10.17 4.31 23.81
C LEU A 379 -10.90 3.73 25.04
N GLY A 380 -10.91 2.39 25.13
CA GLY A 380 -11.62 1.67 26.19
C GLY A 380 -13.15 1.74 26.11
N LYS A 381 -13.72 2.22 24.99
CA LYS A 381 -15.17 2.31 24.74
C LYS A 381 -15.51 1.71 23.38
N GLU A 382 -16.78 1.39 23.18
CA GLU A 382 -17.27 0.99 21.87
C GLU A 382 -17.42 2.23 20.97
N ALA A 383 -16.93 2.15 19.74
CA ALA A 383 -17.18 3.18 18.73
C ALA A 383 -18.64 3.09 18.21
N PRO A 384 -19.24 4.17 17.69
CA PRO A 384 -20.62 4.16 17.20
C PRO A 384 -20.83 3.29 15.95
N PHE A 385 -19.76 2.79 15.33
CA PHE A 385 -19.80 2.03 14.08
C PHE A 385 -19.24 0.64 14.29
N LYS A 386 -20.03 -0.38 13.94
CA LYS A 386 -19.66 -1.79 14.11
C LYS A 386 -18.34 -2.11 13.39
N GLY A 387 -17.42 -2.75 14.10
CA GLY A 387 -16.10 -3.13 13.59
C GLY A 387 -15.08 -1.99 13.59
N ILE A 388 -15.45 -0.77 14.00
CA ILE A 388 -14.51 0.33 14.20
C ILE A 388 -14.07 0.35 15.66
N ARG A 389 -12.77 0.49 15.90
CA ARG A 389 -12.16 0.45 17.24
C ARG A 389 -11.01 1.44 17.37
N ALA A 390 -10.76 1.86 18.61
CA ALA A 390 -9.53 2.52 19.01
C ALA A 390 -8.65 1.52 19.78
N ILE A 391 -7.43 1.32 19.32
CA ILE A 391 -6.46 0.40 19.95
C ILE A 391 -5.36 1.25 20.62
N PRO A 392 -5.03 1.02 21.90
CA PRO A 392 -3.93 1.73 22.56
C PRO A 392 -2.59 1.34 21.92
N LEU A 393 -1.65 2.30 21.87
CA LEU A 393 -0.25 2.03 21.48
C LEU A 393 0.54 1.32 22.57
#